data_AF-A0A944C4I8-F1
#
_entry.id   AF-A0A944C4I8-F1
#
_cell.length_a   1.000
_cell.length_b   1.000
_cell.length_c   1.000
_cell.angle_alpha   90.00
_cell.angle_beta   90.00
_cell.angle_gamma   90.00
#
_symmetry.space_group_name_H-M   'P 1'
#
loop_
_entity.id
_entity.type
_entity.pdbx_description
1 polymer ?
#
loop_
_entity_poly.entity_id
_entity_poly.type
_entity_poly.pdbx_seq_one_letter_code
_entity_poly.pdbx_strand_id
1 'polypeptide(L)' 'PDYEVMTRCGLPCCPADAAEEIKQISRYVSPFAGGYGCVRDVVEQVLRAQDKWMGDAEAFGW' A
#
# COMPACT_ATOMS: atom_id res chain seq x y z
N PRO A 1 -5.52 1.51 16.17
CA PRO A 1 -5.03 0.20 16.62
C PRO A 1 -4.12 -0.50 15.60
N ASP A 2 -3.28 0.25 14.89
CA ASP A 2 -2.45 -0.25 13.78
C ASP A 2 -0.95 0.01 14.04
N TYR A 3 -0.68 0.95 14.94
CA TYR A 3 0.64 1.46 15.31
C TYR A 3 1.63 0.35 15.65
N GLU A 4 1.29 -0.56 16.56
CA GLU A 4 2.20 -1.61 17.01
C GLU A 4 2.61 -2.56 15.87
N VAL A 5 1.68 -2.91 14.97
CA VAL A 5 1.99 -3.78 13.82
C VAL A 5 2.82 -3.01 12.78
N MET A 6 2.49 -1.75 12.53
CA MET A 6 3.22 -0.90 11.59
C MET A 6 4.66 -0.64 12.01
N THR A 7 4.95 -0.57 13.31
CA THR A 7 6.34 -0.45 13.82
C THR A 7 7.17 -1.72 13.65
N ARG A 8 6.54 -2.87 13.37
CA ARG A 8 7.20 -4.17 13.22
C ARG A 8 7.32 -4.65 11.77
N CYS A 9 6.44 -4.17 10.88
CA CYS A 9 6.43 -4.61 9.50
C CYS A 9 7.53 -3.92 8.66
N GLY A 10 7.95 -4.57 7.57
CA GLY A 10 9.05 -4.06 6.74
C GLY A 10 8.68 -2.82 5.90
N LEU A 11 7.40 -2.64 5.58
CA LEU A 11 6.90 -1.53 4.78
C LEU A 11 5.55 -1.05 5.34
N PRO A 12 5.53 -0.23 6.40
CA PRO A 12 4.30 0.37 6.89
C PRO A 12 3.77 1.40 5.89
N CYS A 13 2.52 1.24 5.49
CA CYS A 13 1.83 2.12 4.56
C CYS A 13 0.48 2.58 5.12
N CYS A 14 0.03 3.78 4.73
CA CYS A 14 -1.29 4.28 5.09
C CYS A 14 -1.93 5.14 3.99
N PRO A 15 -3.25 5.38 4.03
CA PRO A 15 -3.93 6.31 3.11
C PRO A 15 -3.70 7.78 3.48
N ALA A 16 -4.06 8.69 2.56
CA ALA A 16 -3.92 10.13 2.73
C ALA A 16 -4.76 10.72 3.88
N ASP A 17 -5.87 10.07 4.21
CA ASP A 17 -6.83 10.46 5.26
C ASP A 17 -6.55 9.76 6.61
N ALA A 18 -5.43 9.05 6.74
CA ALA A 18 -5.01 8.45 8.00
C ALA A 18 -4.74 9.50 9.09
N ALA A 19 -4.85 9.07 10.35
CA ALA A 19 -4.44 9.85 11.52
C ALA A 19 -2.96 10.25 11.44
N GLU A 20 -2.61 11.40 12.03
CA GLU A 20 -1.27 11.97 11.90
C GLU A 20 -0.19 11.05 12.49
N GLU A 21 -0.50 10.40 13.62
CA GLU A 21 0.37 9.43 14.29
C GLU A 21 0.68 8.23 13.40
N ILE A 22 -0.27 7.84 12.54
CA ILE A 22 -0.10 6.75 11.57
C ILE A 22 0.74 7.21 10.38
N LYS A 23 0.52 8.44 9.89
CA LYS A 23 1.34 9.02 8.82
C LYS A 23 2.80 9.14 9.23
N GLN A 24 3.06 9.55 10.47
CA GLN A 24 4.42 9.71 11.00
C GLN A 24 5.23 8.41 11.05
N ILE A 25 4.58 7.27 11.29
CA ILE A 25 5.26 5.96 11.30
C ILE A 25 5.22 5.25 9.94
N SER A 26 4.48 5.78 8.97
CA SER A 26 4.35 5.17 7.65
C SER A 26 5.58 5.50 6.81
N ARG A 27 6.16 4.46 6.22
CA ARG A 27 7.24 4.61 5.23
C ARG A 27 6.71 5.11 3.90
N TYR A 28 5.44 4.81 3.61
CA TYR A 28 4.75 5.30 2.44
C TYR A 28 3.34 5.77 2.80
N VAL A 29 2.98 6.96 2.35
CA VAL A 29 1.62 7.49 2.46
C VAL A 29 1.06 7.60 1.05
N SER A 30 0.03 6.81 0.76
CA SER A 30 -0.65 6.87 -0.53
C SER A 30 -1.32 8.24 -0.70
N PRO A 31 -1.30 8.85 -1.90
CA PRO A 31 -2.02 10.10 -2.16
C PRO A 31 -3.53 9.92 -2.16
N PHE A 32 -4.03 8.68 -2.22
CA PHE A 32 -5.45 8.35 -2.18
C PHE A 32 -5.94 8.08 -0.75
N ALA A 33 -7.20 8.42 -0.51
CA ALA A 33 -7.91 8.09 0.73
C ALA A 33 -8.26 6.59 0.81
N GLY A 34 -8.58 6.13 2.03
CA GLY A 34 -9.04 4.77 2.28
C GLY A 34 -10.30 4.44 1.46
N GLY A 35 -10.29 3.31 0.75
CA GLY A 35 -11.40 2.91 -0.14
C GLY A 35 -11.43 3.59 -1.52
N TYR A 36 -10.56 4.58 -1.76
CA TYR A 36 -10.50 5.34 -3.02
C TYR A 36 -9.23 5.03 -3.85
N GLY A 37 -8.73 3.80 -3.75
CA GLY A 37 -7.57 3.35 -4.52
C GLY A 37 -6.25 3.29 -3.75
N CYS A 38 -6.22 3.63 -2.45
CA CYS A 38 -4.99 3.54 -1.64
C CYS A 38 -4.33 2.14 -1.68
N VAL A 39 -5.10 1.07 -1.47
CA VAL A 39 -4.55 -0.29 -1.52
C VAL A 39 -4.11 -0.66 -2.93
N ARG A 40 -4.87 -0.23 -3.96
CA ARG A 40 -4.53 -0.47 -5.37
C ARG A 40 -3.19 0.15 -5.72
N ASP A 41 -2.93 1.37 -5.28
CA ASP A 41 -1.67 2.08 -5.48
C ASP A 41 -0.49 1.31 -4.84
N VAL A 42 -0.63 0.89 -3.58
CA VAL A 42 0.42 0.08 -2.91
C VAL A 42 0.65 -1.26 -3.63
N VAL A 43 -0.41 -1.97 -4.00
CA VAL A 43 -0.31 -3.26 -4.72
C VAL A 43 0.39 -3.08 -6.06
N GLU A 44 0.06 -2.03 -6.81
CA GLU A 44 0.68 -1.74 -8.10
C GLU A 44 2.19 -1.47 -7.94
N GLN A 45 2.60 -0.67 -6.96
CA GLN A 45 4.01 -0.42 -6.66
C GLN A 45 4.75 -1.71 -6.29
N VAL A 46 4.17 -2.55 -5.43
CA VAL A 46 4.77 -3.83 -5.02
C VAL A 46 4.94 -4.77 -6.20
N LEU A 47 3.91 -4.92 -7.03
CA LEU A 47 3.96 -5.81 -8.19
C LEU A 47 4.91 -5.29 -9.28
N ARG A 48 4.98 -3.97 -9.50
CA ARG A 48 5.96 -3.37 -10.41
C ARG A 48 7.39 -3.58 -9.91
N ALA A 49 7.63 -3.39 -8.61
CA ALA A 49 8.95 -3.60 -8.01
C ALA A 49 9.42 -5.07 -8.05
N GLN A 50 8.49 -6.02 -8.22
CA GLN A 50 8.77 -7.45 -8.36
C GLN A 50 8.69 -7.96 -9.80
N ASP A 51 8.54 -7.07 -10.81
CA ASP A 51 8.32 -7.43 -12.21
C ASP A 51 7.09 -8.33 -12.47
N LYS A 52 6.10 -8.28 -11.58
CA LYS A 52 4.86 -9.10 -11.61
C LYS A 52 3.63 -8.37 -12.09
N TRP A 53 3.68 -7.05 -12.30
CA TRP A 53 2.51 -6.23 -12.64
C TRP A 53 1.79 -6.67 -13.92
N MET A 54 2.55 -7.06 -14.95
CA MET A 54 2.04 -7.49 -16.26
C MET A 54 2.73 -8.78 -16.73
N GLY A 55 3.33 -9.53 -15.79
CA GLY A 55 4.20 -10.68 -16.09
C GLY A 55 3.46 -11.95 -16.45
N ASP A 56 2.16 -12.06 -16.16
CA ASP A 56 1.36 -13.26 -16.39
C ASP A 56 0.29 -13.03 -17.44
N ALA A 57 0.22 -13.95 -18.42
CA ALA A 57 -0.86 -14.01 -19.40
C ALA A 57 -2.24 -14.28 -18.73
N GLU A 58 -2.24 -14.78 -17.49
CA GLU A 58 -3.44 -15.01 -16.65
C GLU A 58 -3.86 -13.77 -15.83
N ALA A 59 -3.12 -12.66 -15.87
CA ALA A 59 -3.42 -11.46 -15.08
C ALA A 59 -4.79 -10.81 -15.40
N PHE A 60 -5.45 -11.26 -16.49
CA PHE A 60 -6.78 -10.80 -16.91
C PHE A 60 -7.86 -11.89 -16.89
N GLY A 61 -7.65 -12.99 -16.13
CA GLY A 61 -8.66 -14.02 -15.95
C GLY A 61 -9.81 -13.54 -15.06
N TRP A 62 -11.01 -13.46 -15.63
CA TRP A 62 -12.27 -13.42 -14.89
C TRP A 62 -12.76 -14.82 -14.59
#